data_AF-A0A8T4BF70-F1
#
_entry.id   AF-A0A8T4BF70-F1
#
_cell.length_a   1.000
_cell.length_b   1.000
_cell.length_c   1.000
_cell.angle_alpha   90.00
_cell.angle_beta   90.00
_cell.angle_gamma   90.00
#
_symmetry.space_group_name_H-M   'P 1'
#
loop_
_entity.id
_entity.type
_entity.pdbx_description
1 polymer ?
#
loop_
_entity_poly.entity_id
_entity_poly.type
_entity_poly.pdbx_seq_one_letter_code
_entity_poly.pdbx_strand_id
1 'polypeptide(L)'
;MVNKKSLGSLRYFQIRVSHAQAKHLPGYAITNFFNNVEMLAGTGKVGSVPSCILKVEYDGTELPILDEELTGSLLIHRILEEKEGFAYLKVRTPGPIQMIVA
;
A
#
# COMPACT_ATOMS: atom_id res chain seq x y z
N MET A 1 -22.25 -40.17 11.95
CA MET A 1 -21.07 -39.29 12.11
C MET A 1 -21.26 -38.06 11.26
N VAL A 2 -21.38 -36.89 11.89
CA VAL A 2 -21.87 -35.65 11.30
C VAL A 2 -20.71 -34.80 10.74
N ASN A 3 -20.86 -34.40 9.47
CA ASN A 3 -20.25 -33.30 8.70
C ASN A 3 -18.77 -32.93 8.93
N LYS A 4 -17.93 -33.33 7.96
CA LYS A 4 -16.73 -32.57 7.58
C LYS A 4 -17.17 -31.14 7.21
N LYS A 5 -16.88 -30.16 8.08
CA LYS A 5 -16.92 -28.76 7.67
C LYS A 5 -15.96 -28.60 6.49
N SER A 6 -16.49 -28.39 5.29
CA SER A 6 -15.71 -27.90 4.17
C SER A 6 -15.08 -26.58 4.63
N LEU A 7 -13.78 -26.58 4.90
CA LEU A 7 -13.03 -25.33 5.04
C LEU A 7 -13.21 -24.59 3.72
N GLY A 8 -14.11 -23.61 3.71
CA GLY A 8 -14.36 -22.78 2.54
C GLY A 8 -13.05 -22.21 2.07
N SER A 9 -12.78 -22.32 0.77
CA SER A 9 -11.62 -21.69 0.13
C SER A 9 -11.81 -20.18 0.16
N LEU A 10 -11.47 -19.53 1.27
CA LEU A 10 -11.42 -18.08 1.35
C LEU A 10 -10.32 -17.63 0.40
N ARG A 11 -10.68 -17.00 -0.72
CA ARG A 11 -9.72 -16.60 -1.77
C ARG A 11 -9.22 -15.17 -1.59
N TYR A 12 -9.97 -14.33 -0.89
CA TYR A 12 -9.65 -12.94 -0.59
C TYR A 12 -10.40 -12.52 0.67
N PHE A 13 -9.82 -11.59 1.44
CA PHE A 13 -10.46 -10.98 2.60
C PHE A 13 -10.29 -9.46 2.50
N GLN A 14 -11.40 -8.72 2.60
CA GLN A 14 -11.38 -7.27 2.55
C GLN A 14 -11.57 -6.71 3.96
N ILE A 15 -10.58 -5.97 4.46
CA ILE A 15 -10.67 -5.27 5.74
C ILE A 15 -11.14 -3.84 5.49
N ARG A 16 -12.20 -3.43 6.20
CA ARG A 16 -12.60 -2.02 6.28
C ARG A 16 -12.37 -1.56 7.72
N VAL A 17 -11.47 -0.60 7.89
CA VAL A 17 -11.20 0.06 9.17
C VAL A 17 -11.45 1.55 9.00
N SER A 18 -11.99 2.19 10.04
CA SER A 18 -12.07 3.66 10.03
C SER A 18 -10.67 4.26 10.09
N HIS A 19 -10.50 5.45 9.52
CA HIS A 19 -9.23 6.17 9.53
C HIS A 19 -8.69 6.37 10.96
N ALA A 20 -9.56 6.68 11.93
CA ALA A 20 -9.18 6.83 13.34
C ALA A 20 -8.64 5.53 13.96
N GLN A 21 -9.23 4.37 13.60
CA GLN A 21 -8.77 3.07 14.08
C GLN A 21 -7.47 2.63 13.40
N ALA A 22 -7.23 3.06 12.16
CA ALA A 22 -6.06 2.71 11.37
C ALA A 22 -4.80 3.53 11.74
N LYS A 23 -4.89 4.52 12.63
CA LYS A 23 -3.75 5.41 13.02
C LYS A 23 -2.47 4.68 13.42
N HIS A 24 -2.57 3.50 14.01
CA HIS A 24 -1.43 2.70 14.45
C HIS A 24 -0.79 1.87 13.32
N LEU A 25 -1.43 1.81 12.14
CA LEU A 25 -0.94 1.05 11.00
C LEU A 25 0.06 1.89 10.20
N PRO A 26 1.17 1.31 9.72
CA PRO A 26 2.17 2.06 8.94
C PRO A 26 1.59 2.73 7.68
N GLY A 27 0.56 2.10 7.09
CA GLY A 27 -0.13 2.64 5.92
C GLY A 27 -0.94 3.92 6.20
N TYR A 28 -1.17 4.31 7.46
CA TYR A 28 -1.90 5.53 7.80
C TYR A 28 -1.20 6.79 7.27
N ALA A 29 0.12 6.87 7.44
CA ALA A 29 0.89 8.02 6.99
C ALA A 29 0.72 8.29 5.48
N ILE A 30 0.61 7.23 4.67
CA ILE A 30 0.40 7.30 3.22
C ILE A 30 -0.87 8.09 2.86
N THR A 31 -1.92 7.95 3.67
CA THR A 31 -3.21 8.64 3.42
C THR A 31 -3.16 10.15 3.70
N ASN A 32 -2.08 10.66 4.31
CA ASN A 32 -1.87 12.11 4.45
C ASN A 32 -1.28 12.75 3.19
N PHE A 33 -0.69 11.96 2.29
CA PHE A 33 -0.02 12.44 1.07
C PHE A 33 -0.82 12.15 -0.20
N PHE A 34 -1.62 11.10 -0.18
CA PHE A 34 -2.32 10.61 -1.36
C PHE A 34 -3.81 10.45 -1.09
N ASN A 35 -4.62 10.92 -2.02
CA ASN A 35 -6.07 10.74 -2.05
C ASN A 35 -6.43 9.26 -2.21
N ASN A 36 -5.63 8.53 -2.99
CA ASN A 36 -5.83 7.12 -3.26
C ASN A 36 -4.49 6.42 -3.48
N VAL A 37 -4.39 5.19 -3.01
CA VAL A 37 -3.22 4.31 -3.20
C VAL A 37 -3.68 2.91 -3.54
N GLU A 38 -3.30 2.45 -4.73
CA GLU A 38 -3.66 1.14 -5.26
C GLU A 38 -2.41 0.33 -5.58
N MET A 39 -2.34 -0.91 -5.10
CA MET A 39 -1.29 -1.83 -5.50
C MET A 39 -1.67 -2.55 -6.79
N LEU A 40 -0.89 -2.30 -7.84
CA LEU A 40 -1.11 -2.92 -9.15
C LEU A 40 -0.43 -4.29 -9.25
N ALA A 41 0.77 -4.40 -8.70
CA ALA A 41 1.56 -5.63 -8.79
C ALA A 41 2.60 -5.74 -7.68
N GLY A 42 2.74 -6.94 -7.13
CA GLY A 42 3.90 -7.32 -6.32
C GLY A 42 5.08 -7.63 -7.25
N THR A 43 6.23 -7.02 -7.02
CA THR A 43 7.47 -7.23 -7.81
C THR A 43 8.52 -8.04 -7.07
N GLY A 44 8.11 -8.73 -6.00
CA GLY A 44 8.98 -9.55 -5.15
C GLY A 44 9.46 -8.80 -3.90
N LYS A 45 10.73 -8.98 -3.56
CA LYS A 45 11.37 -8.35 -2.40
C LYS A 45 12.80 -7.94 -2.72
N VAL A 46 13.27 -6.86 -2.10
CA VAL A 46 14.67 -6.45 -2.12
C VAL A 46 15.21 -6.62 -0.70
N GLY A 47 16.11 -7.58 -0.51
CA GLY A 47 16.47 -8.05 0.83
C GLY A 47 15.25 -8.72 1.51
N SER A 48 14.88 -8.22 2.68
CA SER A 48 13.66 -8.63 3.42
C SER A 48 12.45 -7.75 3.14
N VAL A 49 12.59 -6.64 2.42
CA VAL A 49 11.51 -5.65 2.24
C VAL A 49 10.75 -5.94 0.94
N PRO A 50 9.41 -6.14 1.00
CA PRO A 50 8.59 -6.29 -0.18
C PRO A 50 8.71 -5.09 -1.13
N SER A 51 8.62 -5.36 -2.42
CA SER A 51 8.59 -4.34 -3.47
C SER A 51 7.35 -4.51 -4.33
N CYS A 52 6.67 -3.41 -4.62
CA CYS A 52 5.45 -3.40 -5.43
C CYS A 52 5.43 -2.18 -6.35
N ILE A 53 4.53 -2.24 -7.32
CA ILE A 53 4.12 -1.10 -8.14
C ILE A 53 2.81 -0.60 -7.56
N LEU A 54 2.80 0.69 -7.23
CA LEU A 54 1.61 1.40 -6.79
C LEU A 54 1.17 2.41 -7.85
N LYS A 55 -0.13 2.61 -7.96
CA LYS A 55 -0.71 3.85 -8.49
C LYS A 55 -1.08 4.72 -7.28
N VAL A 56 -0.65 5.97 -7.30
CA VAL A 56 -1.03 6.96 -6.29
C VAL A 56 -1.73 8.14 -6.96
N GLU A 57 -2.76 8.67 -6.31
CA GLU A 57 -3.48 9.86 -6.75
C GLU A 57 -3.33 10.94 -5.67
N TYR A 58 -3.11 12.18 -6.09
CA TYR A 58 -2.85 13.32 -5.21
C TYR A 58 -3.38 14.60 -5.83
N ASP A 59 -3.56 15.62 -5.00
CA ASP A 59 -3.95 16.95 -5.47
C ASP A 59 -2.71 17.68 -5.99
N GLY A 60 -2.78 18.20 -7.22
CA GLY A 60 -1.73 19.02 -7.82
C GLY A 60 -1.08 18.42 -9.06
N THR A 61 -0.09 19.14 -9.57
CA THR A 61 0.60 18.82 -10.83
C THR A 61 1.82 17.93 -10.66
N GLU A 62 2.35 17.83 -9.44
CA GLU A 62 3.60 17.14 -9.12
C GLU A 62 3.44 16.29 -7.86
N LEU A 63 4.20 15.19 -7.79
CA LEU A 63 4.23 14.30 -6.65
C LEU A 63 4.57 15.07 -5.36
N PRO A 64 3.80 14.91 -4.27
CA PRO A 64 4.08 15.60 -3.03
C PRO A 64 5.47 15.23 -2.49
N ILE A 65 6.14 16.21 -1.88
CA ILE A 65 7.40 15.98 -1.18
C ILE A 65 7.10 15.10 0.03
N LEU A 66 7.63 13.88 0.00
CA LEU A 66 7.46 12.93 1.10
C LEU A 66 8.37 13.33 2.26
N ASP A 67 7.84 13.25 3.48
CA ASP A 67 8.60 13.53 4.70
C ASP A 67 9.24 12.26 5.31
N GLU A 68 9.96 12.47 6.41
CA GLU A 68 10.60 11.38 7.15
C GLU A 68 9.58 10.39 7.74
N GLU A 69 8.35 10.82 8.05
CA GLU A 69 7.30 9.92 8.58
C GLU A 69 6.92 8.86 7.56
N LEU A 70 6.87 9.20 6.28
CA LEU A 70 6.51 8.25 5.24
C LEU A 70 7.62 7.22 4.96
N THR A 71 8.88 7.57 5.22
CA THR A 71 10.06 6.73 4.95
C THR A 71 9.99 5.39 5.73
N GLY A 72 9.33 5.36 6.89
CA GLY A 72 9.10 4.16 7.68
C GLY A 72 8.07 3.17 7.09
N SER A 73 7.31 3.59 6.09
CA SER A 73 6.16 2.86 5.55
C SER A 73 6.22 2.66 4.03
N LEU A 74 6.72 3.66 3.30
CA LEU A 74 6.77 3.68 1.86
C LEU A 74 8.07 4.35 1.40
N LEU A 75 8.91 3.56 0.74
CA LEU A 75 10.17 4.01 0.15
C LEU A 75 10.01 4.06 -1.36
N ILE A 76 9.99 5.24 -1.95
CA ILE A 76 9.99 5.38 -3.41
C ILE A 76 11.35 4.95 -3.95
N HIS A 77 11.36 3.86 -4.70
CA HIS A 77 12.57 3.39 -5.37
C HIS A 77 12.73 4.03 -6.75
N ARG A 78 11.62 4.20 -7.48
CA ARG A 78 11.60 4.82 -8.81
C ARG A 78 10.19 5.33 -9.14
N ILE A 79 10.12 6.52 -9.73
CA ILE A 79 8.92 7.01 -10.42
C ILE A 79 8.93 6.38 -11.82
N LEU A 80 7.88 5.61 -12.15
CA LEU A 80 7.76 4.93 -13.43
C LEU A 80 7.11 5.83 -14.48
N GLU A 81 6.10 6.59 -14.06
CA GLU A 81 5.39 7.57 -14.86
C GLU A 81 4.70 8.54 -13.90
N GLU A 82 4.65 9.81 -14.28
CA GLU A 82 4.02 10.88 -13.53
C GLU A 82 3.18 11.72 -14.50
N LYS A 83 1.94 12.01 -14.11
CA LYS A 83 1.03 12.91 -14.80
C LYS A 83 0.34 13.79 -13.77
N GLU A 84 -0.35 14.81 -14.26
CA GLU A 84 -1.19 15.65 -13.41
C GLU A 84 -2.22 14.78 -12.64
N GLY A 85 -2.19 14.89 -11.32
CA GLY A 85 -3.09 14.17 -10.41
C GLY A 85 -2.75 12.71 -10.10
N PHE A 86 -1.75 12.09 -10.75
CA PHE A 86 -1.36 10.71 -10.41
C PHE A 86 0.06 10.32 -10.84
N ALA A 87 0.62 9.32 -10.14
CA ALA A 87 1.89 8.70 -10.50
C ALA A 87 1.86 7.17 -10.34
N TYR A 88 2.65 6.50 -11.17
CA TYR A 88 3.01 5.11 -11.00
C TYR A 88 4.38 5.02 -10.34
N LEU A 89 4.44 4.36 -9.19
CA LEU A 89 5.63 4.30 -8.36
C LEU A 89 6.07 2.85 -8.19
N LYS A 90 7.35 2.58 -8.40
CA LYS A 90 7.99 1.39 -7.84
C LYS A 90 8.45 1.72 -6.44
N VAL A 91 7.87 1.05 -5.45
CA VAL A 91 8.14 1.31 -4.05
C VAL A 91 8.66 0.06 -3.34
N ARG A 92 9.23 0.27 -2.16
CA ARG A 92 9.44 -0.76 -1.15
C ARG A 92 8.59 -0.40 0.05
N THR A 93 7.86 -1.37 0.59
CA THR A 93 6.94 -1.15 1.71
C THR A 93 7.47 -1.86 2.95
N PRO A 94 8.35 -1.21 3.75
CA PRO A 94 8.76 -1.72 5.04
C PRO A 94 7.56 -1.85 6.00
N GLY A 95 7.59 -2.86 6.86
CA GLY A 95 6.52 -3.10 7.84
C GLY A 95 5.27 -3.82 7.28
N PRO A 96 4.21 -3.95 8.10
CA PRO A 96 3.03 -4.76 7.79
C PRO A 96 2.09 -4.20 6.71
N ILE A 97 2.52 -3.32 5.79
CA ILE A 97 1.67 -2.88 4.68
C ILE A 97 1.24 -4.06 3.79
N GLN A 98 2.04 -5.12 3.70
CA GLN A 98 1.56 -6.39 3.12
C GLN A 98 0.42 -7.05 3.89
N MET A 99 0.20 -6.79 5.19
CA MET A 99 -0.98 -7.32 5.91
C MET A 99 -2.26 -6.50 5.68
N ILE A 100 -2.17 -5.33 5.05
CA ILE A 100 -3.33 -4.47 4.76
C ILE A 100 -3.71 -4.54 3.28
N VAL A 101 -2.74 -4.85 2.40
CA VAL A 101 -2.90 -4.81 0.95
C VAL A 101 -2.90 -6.21 0.29
N ALA A 102 -2.54 -7.29 1.02
CA ALA A 102 -2.60 -8.67 0.51
C ALA A 102 -3.94 -9.38 0.81
#